data_AF-A0A0C5W3S9-F1
#
_entry.id   AF-A0A0C5W3S9-F1
#
_cell.length_a   1.000
_cell.length_b   1.000
_cell.length_c   1.000
_cell.angle_alpha   90.00
_cell.angle_beta   90.00
_cell.angle_gamma   90.00
#
_symmetry.space_group_name_H-M   'P 1'
#
loop_
_entity.id
_entity.type
_entity.pdbx_description
1 polymer ?
#
loop_
_entity_poly.entity_id
_entity_poly.type
_entity_poly.pdbx_seq_one_letter_code
_entity_poly.pdbx_strand_id
1 'polypeptide(L)'
;MVFARLRASYGHRFDSTFGDGDSLNIAKREWGFCLQGYSEAQLASALHAAKLKYAWPPAISEFLELMQTNPEDLGLPSARDAYQEACSCRIDPRRFPWRHAIVYEAAKRTEFWRLKTAPEKESWPLFEKNYKELVKKVLDGEDFTVPDSIRLEDNSSVTVALDIEQLAEQNGIDSSLLYYMQKPKHSPIRQQLRQRALKKLSELGIDLVLPD
;
A
#
# COMPACT_ATOMS: atom_id res chain seq x y z
N MET A 1 4.55 7.12 -37.00
CA MET A 1 4.66 5.64 -37.08
C MET A 1 3.31 4.92 -37.17
N VAL A 2 2.32 5.27 -36.35
CA VAL A 2 1.04 4.52 -36.23
C VAL A 2 0.25 4.38 -37.55
N PHE A 3 -0.07 5.48 -38.24
CA PHE A 3 -0.84 5.44 -39.49
C PHE A 3 -0.16 4.66 -40.62
N ALA A 4 1.17 4.69 -40.70
CA ALA A 4 1.92 3.90 -41.69
C ALA A 4 1.76 2.39 -41.43
N ARG A 5 1.83 1.97 -40.16
CA ARG A 5 1.61 0.57 -39.76
C ARG A 5 0.16 0.13 -39.95
N LEU A 6 -0.81 1.01 -39.68
CA LEU A 6 -2.23 0.75 -39.97
C LEU A 6 -2.46 0.56 -41.47
N ARG A 7 -1.92 1.46 -42.32
CA ARG A 7 -2.02 1.34 -43.78
C ARG A 7 -1.42 0.02 -44.28
N ALA A 8 -0.25 -0.38 -43.77
CA ALA A 8 0.37 -1.65 -44.12
C ALA A 8 -0.45 -2.88 -43.69
N SER A 9 -1.21 -2.78 -42.58
CA SER A 9 -1.94 -3.93 -42.03
C SER A 9 -3.36 -4.08 -42.61
N TYR A 10 -4.02 -2.96 -42.91
CA TYR A 10 -5.40 -2.94 -43.38
C TYR A 10 -5.55 -2.71 -44.89
N GLY A 11 -4.47 -2.27 -45.57
CA GLY A 11 -4.42 -2.11 -47.03
C GLY A 11 -5.57 -1.23 -47.56
N HIS A 12 -6.35 -1.76 -48.50
CA HIS A 12 -7.49 -1.05 -49.08
C HIS A 12 -8.54 -0.59 -48.05
N ARG A 13 -8.68 -1.29 -46.91
CA ARG A 13 -9.62 -0.88 -45.84
C ARG A 13 -9.17 0.42 -45.19
N PHE A 14 -7.86 0.62 -45.05
CA PHE A 14 -7.32 1.90 -44.59
C PHE A 14 -7.62 3.02 -45.57
N ASP A 15 -7.41 2.77 -46.87
CA ASP A 15 -7.68 3.77 -47.91
C ASP A 15 -9.19 4.06 -48.05
N SER A 16 -10.06 3.10 -47.72
CA SER A 16 -11.50 3.36 -47.64
C SER A 16 -11.89 4.23 -46.44
N THR A 17 -11.23 4.04 -45.28
CA THR A 17 -11.51 4.80 -44.05
C THR A 17 -10.87 6.20 -44.03
N PHE A 18 -9.68 6.36 -44.58
CA PHE A 18 -8.87 7.60 -44.52
C PHE A 18 -8.41 8.09 -45.91
N GLY A 19 -9.05 7.65 -46.99
CA GLY A 19 -8.55 7.86 -48.36
C GLY A 19 -8.47 9.31 -48.82
N ASP A 20 -9.27 10.18 -48.21
CA ASP A 20 -9.19 11.61 -48.43
C ASP A 20 -8.00 12.23 -47.65
N GLY A 21 -7.19 13.01 -48.36
CA GLY A 21 -5.94 13.59 -47.82
C GLY A 21 -6.21 14.54 -46.64
N ASP A 22 -7.31 15.29 -46.69
CA ASP A 22 -7.70 16.21 -45.63
C ASP A 22 -8.22 15.44 -44.41
N SER A 23 -9.07 14.44 -44.63
CA SER A 23 -9.56 13.53 -43.58
C SER A 23 -8.41 12.80 -42.86
N LEU A 24 -7.39 12.32 -43.60
CA LEU A 24 -6.21 11.70 -43.03
C LEU A 24 -5.38 12.69 -42.18
N ASN A 25 -5.26 13.94 -42.63
CA ASN A 25 -4.53 14.97 -41.90
C ASN A 25 -5.23 15.36 -40.60
N ILE A 26 -6.56 15.47 -40.62
CA ILE A 26 -7.39 15.70 -39.42
C ILE A 26 -7.21 14.55 -38.43
N ALA A 27 -7.35 13.30 -38.89
CA ALA A 27 -7.17 12.12 -38.05
C ALA A 27 -5.77 12.05 -37.43
N LYS A 28 -4.72 12.33 -38.20
CA LYS A 28 -3.33 12.39 -37.69
C LYS A 28 -3.16 13.43 -36.59
N ARG A 29 -3.78 14.60 -36.72
CA ARG A 29 -3.72 15.65 -35.70
C ARG A 29 -4.42 15.20 -34.42
N GLU A 30 -5.67 14.71 -34.53
CA GLU A 30 -6.41 14.24 -33.35
C GLU A 30 -5.69 13.10 -32.63
N TRP A 31 -5.26 12.06 -33.36
CA TRP A 31 -4.50 10.97 -32.78
C TRP A 31 -3.18 11.46 -32.20
N GLY A 32 -2.51 12.43 -32.83
CA GLY A 32 -1.29 13.03 -32.30
C GLY A 32 -1.48 13.64 -30.91
N PHE A 33 -2.60 14.34 -30.68
CA PHE A 33 -2.94 14.87 -29.37
C PHE A 33 -3.29 13.76 -28.37
N CYS A 34 -4.12 12.79 -28.75
CA CYS A 34 -4.56 11.72 -27.84
C CYS A 34 -3.44 10.74 -27.46
N LEU A 35 -2.46 10.53 -28.35
CA LEU A 35 -1.35 9.59 -28.14
C LEU A 35 -0.14 10.24 -27.47
N GLN A 36 -0.23 11.53 -27.11
CA GLN A 36 0.86 12.22 -26.45
C GLN A 36 1.14 11.58 -25.08
N GLY A 37 2.39 11.20 -24.83
CA GLY A 37 2.84 10.59 -23.57
C GLY A 37 2.84 9.06 -23.55
N TYR A 38 2.34 8.39 -24.59
CA TYR A 38 2.48 6.93 -24.71
C TYR A 38 3.84 6.54 -25.29
N SER A 39 4.44 5.48 -24.76
CA SER A 39 5.72 4.97 -25.25
C SER A 39 5.57 4.23 -26.58
N GLU A 40 6.65 4.12 -27.34
CA GLU A 40 6.63 3.39 -28.62
C GLU A 40 6.22 1.91 -28.43
N ALA A 41 6.63 1.30 -27.32
CA ALA A 41 6.27 -0.07 -26.95
C ALA A 41 4.76 -0.22 -26.73
N GLN A 42 4.12 0.72 -26.03
CA GLN A 42 2.67 0.72 -25.82
C GLN A 42 1.92 0.85 -27.17
N LEU A 43 2.36 1.78 -28.03
CA LEU A 43 1.77 1.96 -29.36
C LEU A 43 1.94 0.70 -30.24
N ALA A 44 3.09 0.05 -30.18
CA ALA A 44 3.35 -1.18 -30.92
C ALA A 44 2.48 -2.35 -30.44
N SER A 45 2.33 -2.50 -29.12
CA SER A 45 1.46 -3.52 -28.51
C SER A 45 -0.01 -3.32 -28.91
N ALA A 46 -0.52 -2.10 -28.80
CA ALA A 46 -1.90 -1.79 -29.21
C ALA A 46 -2.12 -1.96 -30.72
N LEU A 47 -1.14 -1.61 -31.55
CA LEU A 47 -1.18 -1.92 -32.98
C LEU A 47 -1.25 -3.42 -33.25
N HIS A 48 -0.56 -4.25 -32.47
CA HIS A 48 -0.63 -5.69 -32.60
C HIS A 48 -2.01 -6.21 -32.18
N ALA A 49 -2.52 -5.79 -31.03
CA ALA A 49 -3.85 -6.15 -30.54
C ALA A 49 -4.97 -5.72 -31.50
N ALA A 50 -4.84 -4.54 -32.12
CA ALA A 50 -5.83 -4.03 -33.08
C ALA A 50 -6.00 -4.95 -34.29
N LYS A 51 -4.89 -5.49 -34.82
CA LYS A 51 -4.92 -6.39 -35.99
C LYS A 51 -5.58 -7.73 -35.68
N LEU A 52 -5.49 -8.19 -34.44
CA LEU A 52 -6.11 -9.43 -33.99
C LEU A 52 -7.60 -9.25 -33.69
N LYS A 53 -7.99 -8.08 -33.18
CA LYS A 53 -9.37 -7.81 -32.73
C LYS A 53 -10.27 -7.23 -33.82
N TYR A 54 -9.75 -6.31 -34.63
CA TYR A 54 -10.56 -5.52 -35.56
C TYR A 54 -10.24 -5.86 -37.02
N ALA A 55 -11.30 -6.10 -37.80
CA ALA A 55 -11.21 -6.30 -39.24
C ALA A 55 -10.97 -4.99 -40.02
N TRP A 56 -11.37 -3.85 -39.44
CA TRP A 56 -11.20 -2.52 -40.01
C TRP A 56 -10.25 -1.69 -39.13
N PRO A 57 -9.64 -0.61 -39.66
CA PRO A 57 -8.87 0.31 -38.84
C PRO A 57 -9.73 0.83 -37.68
N PRO A 58 -9.27 0.72 -36.42
CA PRO A 58 -10.07 1.14 -35.27
C PRO A 58 -10.20 2.66 -35.22
N ALA A 59 -11.25 3.14 -34.57
CA ALA A 59 -11.37 4.53 -34.15
C ALA A 59 -10.35 4.85 -33.04
N ILE A 60 -10.08 6.14 -32.79
CA ILE A 60 -9.13 6.54 -31.74
C ILE A 60 -9.55 6.03 -30.35
N SER A 61 -10.85 6.04 -30.04
CA SER A 61 -11.39 5.53 -28.77
C SER A 61 -11.09 4.05 -28.59
N GLU A 62 -11.39 3.24 -29.61
CA GLU A 62 -11.11 1.80 -29.62
C GLU A 62 -9.61 1.50 -29.52
N PHE A 63 -8.79 2.32 -30.18
CA PHE A 63 -7.33 2.20 -30.10
C PHE A 63 -6.81 2.56 -28.69
N LEU A 64 -7.36 3.59 -28.06
CA LEU A 64 -7.05 3.96 -26.68
C LEU A 64 -7.43 2.85 -25.68
N GLU A 65 -8.55 2.15 -25.90
CA GLU A 65 -8.94 1.00 -25.08
C GLU A 65 -7.92 -0.13 -25.16
N LEU A 66 -7.36 -0.42 -26.34
CA LEU A 66 -6.32 -1.44 -26.51
C LEU A 66 -5.00 -1.09 -25.82
N MET A 67 -4.76 0.19 -25.53
CA MET A 67 -3.59 0.63 -24.77
C MET A 67 -3.82 0.63 -23.26
N GLN A 68 -5.06 0.41 -22.79
CA GLN A 68 -5.29 0.22 -21.37
C GLN A 68 -4.74 -1.14 -20.98
N THR A 69 -3.54 -1.16 -20.40
CA THR A 69 -2.95 -2.38 -19.85
C THR A 69 -3.86 -2.90 -18.75
N ASN A 70 -4.26 -4.17 -18.85
CA ASN A 70 -4.98 -4.80 -17.77
C ASN A 70 -4.03 -4.95 -16.58
N PRO A 71 -4.39 -4.49 -15.37
CA PRO A 71 -3.56 -4.65 -14.19
C PRO A 71 -3.20 -6.13 -13.94
N GLU A 72 -4.08 -7.05 -14.35
CA GLU A 72 -3.88 -8.50 -14.23
C GLU A 72 -2.65 -9.01 -15.00
N ASP A 73 -2.30 -8.40 -16.14
CA ASP A 73 -1.10 -8.77 -16.92
C ASP A 73 0.21 -8.47 -16.16
N LEU A 74 0.13 -7.56 -15.17
CA LEU A 74 1.23 -7.15 -14.30
C LEU A 74 1.21 -7.89 -12.96
N GLY A 75 0.31 -8.87 -12.79
CA GLY A 75 0.05 -9.53 -11.51
C GLY A 75 -0.65 -8.64 -10.48
N LEU A 76 -1.19 -7.49 -10.91
CA LEU A 76 -1.91 -6.57 -10.04
C LEU A 76 -3.39 -6.96 -9.97
N PRO A 77 -4.07 -6.77 -8.82
CA PRO A 77 -5.49 -7.03 -8.72
C PRO A 77 -6.30 -6.11 -9.64
N SER A 78 -7.49 -6.56 -10.04
CA SER A 78 -8.43 -5.70 -10.76
C SER A 78 -8.80 -4.48 -9.90
N ALA A 79 -9.18 -3.35 -10.53
CA ALA A 79 -9.56 -2.15 -9.78
C ALA A 79 -10.73 -2.40 -8.81
N ARG A 80 -11.66 -3.29 -9.19
CA ARG A 80 -12.79 -3.70 -8.35
C ARG A 80 -12.33 -4.51 -7.14
N ASP A 81 -11.45 -5.49 -7.34
CA ASP A 81 -10.96 -6.34 -6.24
C ASP A 81 -10.09 -5.53 -5.28
N ALA A 82 -9.23 -4.66 -5.81
CA ALA A 82 -8.42 -3.73 -5.02
C ALA A 82 -9.28 -2.81 -4.15
N TYR A 83 -10.40 -2.33 -4.69
CA TYR A 83 -11.34 -1.50 -3.93
C TYR A 83 -12.04 -2.29 -2.82
N GLN A 84 -12.49 -3.52 -3.11
CA GLN A 84 -13.11 -4.38 -2.09
C GLN A 84 -12.13 -4.71 -0.96
N GLU A 85 -10.87 -4.98 -1.30
CA GLU A 85 -9.79 -5.19 -0.33
C GLU A 85 -9.57 -3.95 0.54
N ALA A 86 -9.50 -2.77 -0.09
CA ALA A 86 -9.35 -1.48 0.61
C ALA A 86 -10.52 -1.21 1.57
N CYS A 87 -11.76 -1.47 1.15
CA CYS A 87 -12.95 -1.35 1.99
C CYS A 87 -13.00 -2.38 3.12
N SER A 88 -12.37 -3.55 2.93
CA SER A 88 -12.31 -4.62 3.94
C SER A 88 -11.31 -4.33 5.06
N CYS A 89 -10.37 -3.39 4.86
CA CYS A 89 -9.37 -3.03 5.85
C CYS A 89 -9.99 -2.31 7.07
N ARG A 90 -10.42 -3.07 8.09
CA ARG A 90 -10.98 -2.54 9.35
C ARG A 90 -9.96 -2.29 10.46
N ILE A 91 -8.75 -2.84 10.32
CA ILE A 91 -7.65 -2.67 11.26
C ILE A 91 -6.74 -1.51 10.85
N ASP A 92 -5.60 -1.36 11.55
CA ASP A 92 -4.53 -0.45 11.16
C ASP A 92 -4.05 -0.79 9.73
N PRO A 93 -4.14 0.15 8.77
CA PRO A 93 -3.71 -0.06 7.40
C PRO A 93 -2.26 -0.55 7.25
N ARG A 94 -1.37 -0.27 8.21
CA ARG A 94 0.02 -0.76 8.15
C ARG A 94 0.18 -2.24 8.52
N ARG A 95 -0.80 -2.80 9.24
CA ARG A 95 -0.80 -4.21 9.68
C ARG A 95 -1.69 -5.10 8.82
N PHE A 96 -2.45 -4.51 7.90
CA PHE A 96 -3.32 -5.25 7.02
C PHE A 96 -2.50 -6.01 5.97
N PRO A 97 -2.80 -7.30 5.72
CA PRO A 97 -2.09 -8.10 4.74
C PRO A 97 -2.55 -7.71 3.32
N TRP A 98 -1.99 -6.63 2.79
CA TRP A 98 -2.28 -6.17 1.44
C TRP A 98 -1.77 -7.17 0.41
N ARG A 99 -2.59 -7.46 -0.60
CA ARG A 99 -2.17 -8.26 -1.77
C ARG A 99 -1.07 -7.56 -2.56
N HIS A 100 -1.16 -6.25 -2.67
CA HIS A 100 -0.16 -5.43 -3.36
C HIS A 100 -0.01 -4.06 -2.72
N ALA A 101 1.21 -3.52 -2.69
CA ALA A 101 1.50 -2.20 -2.10
C ALA A 101 0.76 -1.05 -2.80
N ILE A 102 0.45 -1.20 -4.10
CA ILE A 102 -0.38 -0.24 -4.85
C ILE A 102 -1.77 -0.10 -4.24
N VAL A 103 -2.38 -1.20 -3.75
CA VAL A 103 -3.73 -1.16 -3.15
C VAL A 103 -3.71 -0.27 -1.91
N TYR A 104 -2.66 -0.40 -1.08
CA TYR A 104 -2.44 0.45 0.08
C TYR A 104 -2.26 1.93 -0.31
N GLU A 105 -1.42 2.24 -1.30
CA GLU A 105 -1.20 3.64 -1.72
C GLU A 105 -2.45 4.24 -2.38
N ALA A 106 -3.22 3.46 -3.15
CA ALA A 106 -4.49 3.89 -3.70
C ALA A 106 -5.49 4.22 -2.58
N ALA A 107 -5.61 3.32 -1.60
CA ALA A 107 -6.49 3.48 -0.45
C ALA A 107 -6.11 4.70 0.41
N LYS A 108 -4.81 4.93 0.59
CA LYS A 108 -4.25 6.09 1.27
C LYS A 108 -4.57 7.39 0.54
N ARG A 109 -4.41 7.44 -0.79
CA ARG A 109 -4.78 8.61 -1.62
C ARG A 109 -6.27 8.91 -1.60
N THR A 110 -7.13 7.89 -1.49
CA THR A 110 -8.58 8.08 -1.33
C THR A 110 -9.05 8.42 0.07
N GLU A 111 -8.16 8.32 1.06
CA GLU A 111 -8.42 8.38 2.50
C GLU A 111 -9.17 7.15 3.04
N PHE A 112 -8.52 6.40 3.94
CA PHE A 112 -9.11 5.22 4.59
C PHE A 112 -10.42 5.52 5.34
N TRP A 113 -10.58 6.72 5.88
CA TRP A 113 -11.84 7.13 6.52
C TRP A 113 -12.99 7.20 5.52
N ARG A 114 -12.75 7.82 4.35
CA ARG A 114 -13.75 7.93 3.29
C ARG A 114 -14.16 6.56 2.78
N LEU A 115 -13.20 5.65 2.56
CA LEU A 115 -13.49 4.27 2.14
C LEU A 115 -14.35 3.48 3.14
N LYS A 116 -14.31 3.83 4.43
CA LYS A 116 -15.09 3.16 5.48
C LYS A 116 -16.48 3.75 5.68
N THR A 117 -16.64 5.05 5.44
CA THR A 117 -17.85 5.80 5.84
C THR A 117 -18.70 6.23 4.65
N ALA A 118 -18.08 6.52 3.50
CA ALA A 118 -18.78 7.01 2.32
C ALA A 118 -19.52 5.89 1.58
N PRO A 119 -20.64 6.21 0.89
CA PRO A 119 -21.31 5.26 0.02
C PRO A 119 -20.45 4.92 -1.21
N GLU A 120 -20.59 3.70 -1.72
CA GLU A 120 -19.81 3.20 -2.87
C GLU A 120 -19.87 4.15 -4.09
N LYS A 121 -21.02 4.79 -4.33
CA LYS A 121 -21.19 5.73 -5.46
C LYS A 121 -20.21 6.91 -5.43
N GLU A 122 -19.73 7.30 -4.24
CA GLU A 122 -18.82 8.42 -4.06
C GLU A 122 -17.36 7.96 -3.94
N SER A 123 -17.10 6.90 -3.17
CA SER A 123 -15.76 6.39 -2.94
C SER A 123 -15.19 5.60 -4.12
N TRP A 124 -16.01 4.86 -4.87
CA TRP A 124 -15.59 4.08 -6.04
C TRP A 124 -14.90 4.92 -7.12
N PRO A 125 -15.52 5.98 -7.69
CA PRO A 125 -14.90 6.72 -8.79
C PRO A 125 -13.60 7.40 -8.39
N LEU A 126 -13.48 7.85 -7.14
CA LEU A 126 -12.25 8.42 -6.59
C LEU A 126 -11.15 7.36 -6.47
N PHE A 127 -11.48 6.17 -5.97
CA PHE A 127 -10.55 5.06 -5.87
C PHE A 127 -10.09 4.56 -7.23
N GLU A 128 -11.02 4.35 -8.14
CA GLU A 128 -10.74 3.87 -9.49
C GLU A 128 -9.77 4.82 -10.22
N LYS A 129 -9.99 6.14 -10.11
CA LYS A 129 -9.10 7.14 -10.69
C LYS A 129 -7.69 7.04 -10.11
N ASN A 130 -7.57 7.06 -8.78
CA ASN A 130 -6.27 6.99 -8.09
C ASN A 130 -5.54 5.68 -8.39
N TYR A 131 -6.25 4.56 -8.43
CA TYR A 131 -5.69 3.25 -8.73
C TYR A 131 -5.15 3.19 -10.17
N LYS A 132 -5.91 3.68 -11.16
CA LYS A 132 -5.46 3.72 -12.56
C LYS A 132 -4.21 4.59 -12.75
N GLU A 133 -4.12 5.73 -12.05
CA GLU A 133 -2.93 6.58 -12.08
C GLU A 133 -1.70 5.89 -11.46
N LEU A 134 -1.89 5.13 -10.38
CA LEU A 134 -0.81 4.37 -9.74
C LEU A 134 -0.35 3.17 -10.59
N VAL A 135 -1.27 2.46 -11.25
CA VAL A 135 -0.91 1.37 -12.18
C VAL A 135 -0.04 1.90 -13.33
N LYS A 136 -0.36 3.08 -13.87
CA LYS A 136 0.49 3.74 -14.88
C LYS A 136 1.89 4.04 -14.35
N LYS A 137 2.01 4.50 -13.11
CA LYS A 137 3.31 4.74 -12.47
C LYS A 137 4.14 3.47 -12.28
N VAL A 138 3.49 2.35 -11.95
CA VAL A 138 4.17 1.04 -11.89
C VAL A 138 4.63 0.58 -13.27
N LEU A 139 3.83 0.84 -14.31
CA LEU A 139 4.24 0.59 -15.69
C LEU A 139 5.46 1.42 -16.10
N ASP A 140 5.60 2.63 -15.57
CA ASP A 140 6.77 3.49 -15.76
C ASP A 140 7.99 3.05 -14.91
N GLY A 141 7.82 2.01 -14.07
CA GLY A 141 8.88 1.43 -13.24
C GLY A 141 8.99 2.01 -11.83
N GLU A 142 7.98 2.74 -11.34
CA GLU A 142 7.94 3.15 -9.92
C GLU A 142 7.60 1.96 -9.02
N ASP A 143 8.44 1.71 -8.01
CA ASP A 143 8.17 0.71 -6.96
C ASP A 143 7.42 1.35 -5.78
N PHE A 144 6.43 0.64 -5.26
CA PHE A 144 5.65 1.05 -4.09
C PHE A 144 5.89 0.11 -2.92
N THR A 145 6.10 0.66 -1.72
CA THR A 145 6.29 -0.10 -0.49
C THR A 145 5.30 0.35 0.58
N VAL A 146 4.70 -0.60 1.29
CA VAL A 146 3.90 -0.29 2.48
C VAL A 146 4.87 0.08 3.62
N PRO A 147 4.70 1.23 4.29
CA PRO A 147 5.59 1.63 5.36
C PRO A 147 5.45 0.67 6.55
N ASP A 148 6.59 0.16 7.03
CA ASP A 148 6.64 -0.68 8.21
C ASP A 148 6.08 0.05 9.42
N SER A 149 5.30 -0.67 10.24
CA SER A 149 4.88 -0.14 11.53
C SER A 149 6.12 0.04 12.39
N ILE A 150 6.47 1.29 12.70
CA ILE A 150 7.51 1.62 13.70
C ILE A 150 7.11 0.90 14.99
N ARG A 151 7.81 -0.19 15.32
CA ARG A 151 7.75 -0.78 16.64
C ARG A 151 8.50 0.18 17.54
N LEU A 152 7.79 0.83 18.46
CA LEU A 152 8.44 1.51 19.56
C LEU A 152 9.29 0.46 20.28
N GLU A 153 10.56 0.77 20.52
CA GLU A 153 11.43 -0.07 21.35
C GLU A 153 10.80 -0.18 22.74
N ASP A 154 10.68 -1.40 23.26
CA ASP A 154 10.08 -1.65 24.56
C ASP A 154 11.08 -1.30 25.67
N ASN A 155 11.17 0.00 25.99
CA ASN A 155 12.03 0.52 27.05
C ASN A 155 11.49 0.25 28.46
N SER A 156 10.41 -0.52 28.62
CA SER A 156 9.86 -0.86 29.95
C SER A 156 10.89 -1.55 30.85
N SER A 157 11.78 -2.36 30.28
CA SER A 157 12.86 -3.03 31.02
C SER A 157 13.89 -2.05 31.58
N VAL A 158 14.20 -0.98 30.85
CA VAL A 158 15.16 0.06 31.26
C VAL A 158 14.60 0.92 32.37
N THR A 159 13.33 1.35 32.25
CA THR A 159 12.67 2.14 33.31
C THR A 159 12.63 1.37 34.62
N VAL A 160 12.27 0.07 34.58
CA VAL A 160 12.21 -0.76 35.79
C VAL A 160 13.59 -0.96 36.42
N ALA A 161 14.67 -1.07 35.63
CA ALA A 161 16.02 -1.17 36.16
C ALA A 161 16.46 0.10 36.89
N LEU A 162 16.18 1.28 36.31
CA LEU A 162 16.47 2.57 36.94
C LEU A 162 15.65 2.77 38.23
N ASP A 163 14.37 2.40 38.22
CA ASP A 163 13.51 2.46 39.41
C ASP A 163 14.05 1.56 40.53
N ILE A 164 14.56 0.37 40.19
CA ILE A 164 15.18 -0.57 41.15
C ILE A 164 16.44 0.05 41.76
N GLU A 165 17.35 0.59 40.94
CA GLU A 165 18.60 1.20 41.42
C GLU A 165 18.31 2.40 42.33
N GLN A 166 17.40 3.29 41.90
CA GLN A 166 17.03 4.47 42.67
C GLN A 166 16.40 4.11 44.03
N LEU A 167 15.53 3.10 44.07
CA LEU A 167 14.87 2.67 45.31
C LEU A 167 15.84 1.94 46.25
N ALA A 168 16.79 1.17 45.69
CA ALA A 168 17.86 0.53 46.44
C ALA A 168 18.76 1.57 47.13
N GLU A 169 19.19 2.61 46.41
CA GLU A 169 20.03 3.68 46.95
C GLU A 169 19.34 4.49 48.05
N GLN A 170 18.08 4.88 47.84
CA GLN A 170 17.31 5.68 48.80
C GLN A 170 17.13 4.98 50.15
N ASN A 171 17.06 3.65 50.14
CA ASN A 171 16.78 2.86 51.33
C ASN A 171 18.03 2.12 51.85
N GLY A 172 19.17 2.22 51.16
CA GLY A 172 20.42 1.53 51.53
C GLY A 172 20.33 0.01 51.46
N ILE A 173 19.55 -0.53 50.51
CA ILE A 173 19.26 -1.96 50.38
C ILE A 173 19.95 -2.50 49.13
N ASP A 174 20.35 -3.79 49.16
CA ASP A 174 20.88 -4.47 47.98
C ASP A 174 19.83 -4.59 46.86
N SER A 175 20.19 -4.20 45.64
CA SER A 175 19.31 -4.19 44.47
C SER A 175 18.77 -5.58 44.13
N SER A 176 19.47 -6.65 44.55
CA SER A 176 19.02 -8.03 44.39
C SER A 176 17.67 -8.32 45.08
N LEU A 177 17.33 -7.59 46.14
CA LEU A 177 16.07 -7.73 46.88
C LEU A 177 14.86 -7.17 46.12
N LEU A 178 15.10 -6.29 45.15
CA LEU A 178 14.07 -5.65 44.31
C LEU A 178 13.86 -6.36 42.97
N TYR A 179 14.53 -7.50 42.72
CA TYR A 179 14.42 -8.27 41.48
C TYR A 179 12.97 -8.63 41.08
N TYR A 180 12.07 -8.75 42.06
CA TYR A 180 10.66 -9.05 41.80
C TYR A 180 9.97 -7.96 40.94
N MET A 181 10.47 -6.72 40.95
CA MET A 181 9.90 -5.60 40.18
C MET A 181 9.94 -5.83 38.66
N GLN A 182 10.89 -6.64 38.18
CA GLN A 182 11.01 -7.03 36.76
C GLN A 182 9.93 -8.04 36.31
N LYS A 183 9.16 -8.62 37.23
CA LYS A 183 8.09 -9.59 36.90
C LYS A 183 6.76 -8.87 36.70
N PRO A 184 5.85 -9.37 35.83
CA PRO A 184 4.57 -8.71 35.59
C PRO A 184 3.74 -8.55 36.88
N LYS A 185 3.05 -7.41 36.98
CA LYS A 185 2.13 -7.13 38.10
C LYS A 185 1.09 -8.25 38.20
N HIS A 186 0.78 -8.67 39.43
CA HIS A 186 -0.15 -9.78 39.75
C HIS A 186 0.30 -11.21 39.38
N SER A 187 1.53 -11.42 38.91
CA SER A 187 2.06 -12.79 38.75
C SER A 187 2.26 -13.47 40.11
N PRO A 188 1.90 -14.77 40.27
CA PRO A 188 2.15 -15.51 41.52
C PRO A 188 3.64 -15.56 41.87
N ILE A 189 4.52 -15.57 40.86
CA ILE A 189 5.97 -15.56 41.02
C ILE A 189 6.43 -14.22 41.63
N ARG A 190 5.84 -13.09 41.21
CA ARG A 190 6.14 -11.77 41.76
C ARG A 190 5.80 -11.71 43.25
N GLN A 191 4.63 -12.19 43.62
CA GLN A 191 4.18 -12.24 45.02
C GLN A 191 5.12 -13.09 45.88
N GLN A 192 5.51 -14.27 45.40
CA GLN A 192 6.45 -15.15 46.11
C GLN A 192 7.82 -14.51 46.30
N LEU A 193 8.37 -13.89 45.25
CA LEU A 193 9.67 -13.21 45.32
C LEU A 193 9.63 -12.01 46.27
N ARG A 194 8.55 -11.22 46.25
CA ARG A 194 8.34 -10.11 47.18
C ARG A 194 8.24 -10.57 48.63
N GLN A 195 7.51 -11.65 48.90
CA GLN A 195 7.44 -12.23 50.25
C GLN A 195 8.81 -12.69 50.76
N ARG A 196 9.64 -13.28 49.88
CA ARG A 196 11.02 -13.65 50.23
C ARG A 196 11.89 -12.42 50.52
N ALA A 197 11.75 -11.36 49.74
CA ALA A 197 12.45 -10.10 49.96
C ALA A 197 12.05 -9.46 51.31
N LEU A 198 10.75 -9.42 51.63
CA LEU A 198 10.25 -8.91 52.92
C LEU A 198 10.80 -9.69 54.11
N LYS A 199 10.86 -11.02 54.02
CA LYS A 199 11.48 -11.85 55.07
C LYS A 199 12.94 -11.50 55.28
N LYS A 200 13.73 -11.37 54.20
CA LYS A 200 15.13 -10.97 54.29
C LYS A 200 15.31 -9.56 54.86
N LEU A 201 14.45 -8.61 54.51
CA LEU A 201 14.47 -7.27 55.08
C LEU A 201 14.18 -7.28 56.59
N SER A 202 13.22 -8.11 57.02
CA SER A 202 12.93 -8.28 58.45
C SER A 202 14.09 -8.92 59.22
N GLU A 203 14.82 -9.86 58.60
CA GLU A 203 16.04 -10.46 59.18
C GLU A 203 17.18 -9.45 59.31
N LEU A 204 17.27 -8.49 58.38
CA LEU A 204 18.24 -7.40 58.40
C LEU A 204 17.83 -6.22 59.30
N GLY A 205 16.63 -6.26 59.90
CA GLY A 205 16.11 -5.21 60.78
C GLY A 205 15.70 -3.92 60.05
N ILE A 206 15.45 -3.99 58.73
CA ILE A 206 15.06 -2.84 57.90
C ILE A 206 13.54 -2.87 57.71
N ASP A 207 12.84 -1.88 58.28
CA ASP A 207 11.39 -1.76 58.16
C ASP A 207 11.03 -0.89 56.93
N LEU A 208 10.98 -1.53 55.75
CA LEU A 208 10.63 -0.89 54.48
C LEU A 208 9.37 -1.50 53.87
N VAL A 209 8.44 -0.63 53.45
CA VAL A 209 7.28 -1.04 52.65
C VAL A 209 7.68 -1.15 51.18
N LEU A 210 7.86 -2.39 50.72
CA LEU A 210 8.16 -2.68 49.31
C LEU A 210 6.95 -2.39 48.40
N PRO A 211 7.12 -1.73 47.24
CA PRO A 211 6.04 -1.46 46.29
C PRO A 211 5.44 -2.74 45.69
N ASP A 212 4.16 -2.67 45.30
CA ASP A 212 3.41 -3.79 44.69
C ASP A 212 3.90 -4.16 43.29
#